data_AF-A0AAD9UXC3-F1
#
_entry.id   AF-A0AAD9UXC3-F1
#
_cell.length_a   1.000
_cell.length_b   1.000
_cell.length_c   1.000
_cell.angle_alpha   90.00
_cell.angle_beta   90.00
_cell.angle_gamma   90.00
#
_symmetry.space_group_name_H-M   'P 1'
#
loop_
_entity.id
_entity.type
_entity.pdbx_description
1 polymer ?
#
loop_
_entity_poly.entity_id
_entity_poly.type
_entity_poly.pdbx_seq_one_letter_code
_entity_poly.pdbx_strand_id
1 'polypeptide(L)'
;MSVSNCKTYTPCSSWPCKNNGTCVPLYEENDYKCACKRFTGRNCESVVRLRDSVIIGGNQTYFDLLSNWLNPVAQSNGQWILCWRASLHGWASSTFHSLCNNKGPTVSLIRDTKNNVFGGYASKSWRESGTRYDVSAFLFSLKNPTNDPRKLPHMAGKSYSMRDYAHVGPCFGQGIDLYIANNANKNSDSFEKLGSTYTVPSGRAGDPFLTGATRFTPSEVETFYETTP
;
A
#
# COMPACT_ATOMS: atom_id res chain seq x y z
N MET A 1 -62.12 9.61 -2.41
CA MET A 1 -60.78 9.88 -1.85
C MET A 1 -59.84 8.84 -2.44
N SER A 2 -59.06 9.20 -3.47
CA SER A 2 -58.07 8.26 -4.00
C SER A 2 -56.91 8.20 -3.02
N VAL A 3 -56.59 6.99 -2.58
CA VAL A 3 -55.36 6.73 -1.84
C VAL A 3 -54.23 6.86 -2.86
N SER A 4 -53.54 8.00 -2.85
CA SER A 4 -52.34 8.19 -3.64
C SER A 4 -51.29 7.17 -3.16
N ASN A 5 -50.94 6.25 -4.06
CA ASN A 5 -49.81 5.33 -3.90
C ASN A 5 -48.54 6.16 -3.76
N CYS A 6 -48.18 6.53 -2.54
CA CYS A 6 -46.91 7.18 -2.25
C CYS A 6 -45.82 6.11 -2.34
N LYS A 7 -45.33 5.83 -3.54
CA LYS A 7 -44.05 5.12 -3.71
C LYS A 7 -43.02 6.00 -3.02
N THR A 8 -42.55 5.57 -1.85
CA THR A 8 -41.44 6.22 -1.15
C THR A 8 -40.21 6.17 -2.05
N TYR A 9 -39.96 7.25 -2.76
CA TYR A 9 -38.81 7.40 -3.63
C TYR A 9 -37.58 7.47 -2.74
N THR A 10 -36.73 6.45 -2.80
CA THR A 10 -35.41 6.52 -2.18
C THR A 10 -34.40 6.97 -3.24
N PRO A 11 -33.50 7.91 -2.93
CA PRO A 11 -32.40 8.28 -3.81
C PRO A 11 -31.53 7.08 -4.27
N CYS A 12 -31.59 5.96 -3.55
CA CYS A 12 -30.90 4.71 -3.90
C CYS A 12 -31.65 3.79 -4.88
N SER A 13 -32.89 4.10 -5.29
CA SER A 13 -33.71 3.21 -6.14
C SER A 13 -33.10 2.94 -7.52
N SER A 14 -32.24 3.83 -8.01
CA SER A 14 -31.55 3.70 -9.31
C SER A 14 -30.28 2.85 -9.25
N TRP A 15 -29.92 2.32 -8.08
CA TRP A 15 -28.66 1.59 -7.84
C TRP A 15 -27.44 2.38 -8.34
N PRO A 16 -27.24 3.63 -7.87
CA PRO A 16 -26.25 4.52 -8.46
C PRO A 16 -24.80 4.05 -8.24
N CYS A 17 -24.54 3.31 -7.16
CA CYS A 17 -23.20 2.85 -6.81
C CYS A 17 -22.72 1.68 -7.68
N LYS A 18 -21.62 1.90 -8.40
CA LYS A 18 -20.88 0.94 -9.22
C LYS A 18 -19.97 0.06 -8.36
N ASN A 19 -19.38 -0.96 -8.97
CA ASN A 19 -18.28 -1.75 -8.41
C ASN A 19 -18.55 -2.30 -6.98
N ASN A 20 -19.78 -2.80 -6.76
CA ASN A 20 -20.26 -3.31 -5.47
C ASN A 20 -20.20 -2.28 -4.33
N GLY A 21 -20.30 -0.99 -4.65
CA GLY A 21 -20.52 0.08 -3.69
C GLY A 21 -21.89 -0.03 -3.02
N THR A 22 -21.97 0.31 -1.75
CA THR A 22 -23.24 0.30 -1.00
C THR A 22 -23.87 1.68 -1.05
N CYS A 23 -25.12 1.78 -1.51
CA CYS A 23 -25.85 3.04 -1.53
C CYS A 23 -26.45 3.35 -0.16
N VAL A 24 -26.20 4.54 0.34
CA VAL A 24 -26.75 5.08 1.58
C VAL A 24 -27.61 6.30 1.21
N PRO A 25 -28.94 6.27 1.41
CA PRO A 25 -29.81 7.40 1.06
C PRO A 25 -29.64 8.56 2.07
N LEU A 26 -29.66 9.79 1.57
CA LEU A 26 -29.64 11.04 2.33
C LEU A 26 -30.98 11.78 2.09
N TYR A 27 -32.00 11.41 2.86
CA TYR A 27 -33.39 11.84 2.61
C TYR A 27 -33.60 13.36 2.74
N GLU A 28 -32.90 14.02 3.66
CA GLU A 28 -33.04 15.46 3.90
C GLU A 28 -32.56 16.31 2.71
N GLU A 29 -31.58 15.81 1.97
CA GLU A 29 -30.97 16.48 0.82
C GLU A 29 -31.53 15.96 -0.51
N ASN A 30 -32.44 14.98 -0.47
CA ASN A 30 -32.89 14.19 -1.63
C ASN A 30 -31.70 13.66 -2.45
N ASP A 31 -30.65 13.21 -1.76
CA ASP A 31 -29.40 12.73 -2.36
C ASP A 31 -29.02 11.34 -1.82
N TYR A 32 -27.89 10.80 -2.27
CA TYR A 32 -27.31 9.56 -1.80
C TYR A 32 -25.79 9.68 -1.66
N LYS A 33 -25.21 8.76 -0.89
CA LYS A 33 -23.78 8.54 -0.79
C LYS A 33 -23.44 7.09 -1.09
N CYS A 34 -22.40 6.87 -1.87
CA CYS A 34 -21.86 5.53 -2.06
C CYS A 34 -20.73 5.25 -1.05
N ALA A 35 -20.86 4.17 -0.28
CA ALA A 35 -19.78 3.60 0.49
C ALA A 35 -18.95 2.69 -0.42
N CYS A 36 -17.83 3.23 -0.90
CA CYS A 36 -16.94 2.53 -1.83
C CYS A 36 -15.95 1.64 -1.08
N LYS A 37 -15.88 0.36 -1.48
CA LYS A 37 -14.94 -0.60 -0.87
C LYS A 37 -13.52 -0.42 -1.40
N ARG A 38 -13.31 -0.66 -2.70
CA ARG A 38 -11.98 -0.61 -3.36
C ARG A 38 -11.83 0.49 -4.41
N PHE A 39 -12.85 1.33 -4.51
CA PHE A 39 -13.02 2.32 -5.56
C PHE A 39 -13.24 3.70 -4.93
N THR A 40 -13.23 4.72 -5.77
CA THR A 40 -13.47 6.12 -5.42
C THR A 40 -14.42 6.74 -6.45
N GLY A 41 -14.75 8.02 -6.29
CA GLY A 41 -15.76 8.73 -7.07
C GLY A 41 -17.13 8.69 -6.42
N ARG A 42 -18.05 9.53 -6.91
CA ARG A 42 -19.40 9.70 -6.34
C ARG A 42 -20.17 8.37 -6.32
N ASN A 43 -19.95 7.57 -7.34
CA ASN A 43 -20.63 6.31 -7.61
C ASN A 43 -19.68 5.12 -7.51
N CYS A 44 -18.50 5.25 -6.89
CA CYS A 44 -17.49 4.18 -6.86
C CYS A 44 -17.01 3.73 -8.24
N GLU A 45 -17.04 4.63 -9.23
CA GLU A 45 -16.71 4.37 -10.63
C GLU A 45 -15.21 4.40 -10.94
N SER A 46 -14.42 5.02 -10.05
CA SER A 46 -12.99 5.28 -10.28
C SER A 46 -12.10 4.36 -9.44
N VAL A 47 -10.93 4.00 -9.97
CA VAL A 47 -9.89 3.29 -9.21
C VAL A 47 -9.13 4.25 -8.31
N VAL A 48 -8.63 3.77 -7.17
CA VAL A 48 -7.73 4.53 -6.29
C VAL A 48 -6.31 4.40 -6.85
N ARG A 49 -5.72 5.53 -7.27
CA ARG A 49 -4.36 5.57 -7.83
C ARG A 49 -3.35 5.95 -6.74
N LEU A 50 -2.06 5.75 -7.02
CA LEU A 50 -0.97 6.16 -6.10
C LEU A 50 -1.03 7.63 -5.70
N ARG A 51 -1.44 8.52 -6.62
CA ARG A 51 -1.66 9.96 -6.32
C ARG A 51 -2.78 10.22 -5.31
N ASP A 52 -3.69 9.26 -5.14
CA ASP A 52 -4.82 9.33 -4.19
C ASP A 52 -4.46 8.62 -2.87
N SER A 53 -3.18 8.28 -2.65
CA SER A 53 -2.65 7.67 -1.43
C SER A 53 -2.97 8.52 -0.20
N VAL A 54 -3.37 7.88 0.90
CA VAL A 54 -3.55 8.59 2.18
C VAL A 54 -2.23 8.84 2.91
N ILE A 55 -1.14 8.20 2.47
CA ILE A 55 0.21 8.41 3.02
C ILE A 55 0.93 9.56 2.30
N ILE A 56 0.89 9.60 0.96
CA ILE A 56 1.67 10.56 0.16
C ILE A 56 0.84 11.46 -0.77
N GLY A 57 -0.45 11.18 -1.00
CA GLY A 57 -1.24 11.86 -2.04
C GLY A 57 -1.40 13.36 -1.85
N GLY A 58 -1.30 13.85 -0.61
CA GLY A 58 -1.28 15.28 -0.29
C GLY A 58 0.10 15.93 -0.29
N ASN A 59 1.18 15.18 -0.59
CA ASN A 59 2.56 15.66 -0.53
C ASN A 59 3.24 15.47 -1.90
N GLN A 60 3.23 16.54 -2.70
CA GLN A 60 3.78 16.53 -4.06
C GLN A 60 5.26 16.14 -4.08
N THR A 61 6.06 16.64 -3.12
CA THR A 61 7.49 16.31 -3.03
C THR A 61 7.73 14.82 -2.83
N TYR A 62 6.95 14.17 -1.98
CA TYR A 62 7.04 12.71 -1.76
C TYR A 62 6.59 11.94 -2.98
N PHE A 63 5.50 12.39 -3.63
CA PHE A 63 5.00 11.77 -4.84
C PHE A 63 6.02 11.85 -6.00
N ASP A 64 6.60 13.02 -6.25
CA ASP A 64 7.59 13.23 -7.31
C ASP A 64 8.85 12.41 -7.08
N LEU A 65 9.34 12.40 -5.83
CA LEU A 65 10.53 11.64 -5.49
C LEU A 65 10.33 10.13 -5.66
N LEU A 66 9.21 9.60 -5.17
CA LEU A 66 8.87 8.19 -5.37
C LEU A 66 8.68 7.87 -6.86
N SER A 67 7.98 8.72 -7.59
CA SER A 67 7.77 8.56 -9.03
C SER A 67 9.10 8.50 -9.77
N ASN A 68 10.06 9.37 -9.45
CA ASN A 68 11.41 9.32 -10.01
C ASN A 68 12.13 7.99 -9.76
N TRP A 69 11.93 7.36 -8.60
CA TRP A 69 12.51 6.05 -8.29
C TRP A 69 11.80 4.88 -8.98
N LEU A 70 10.51 5.03 -9.29
CA LEU A 70 9.68 4.03 -9.98
C LEU A 70 9.77 4.13 -11.50
N ASN A 71 9.96 5.32 -12.08
CA ASN A 71 9.99 5.54 -13.54
C ASN A 71 10.93 4.57 -14.30
N PRO A 72 12.14 4.24 -13.81
CA PRO A 72 13.03 3.30 -14.52
C PRO A 72 12.53 1.85 -14.54
N VAL A 73 11.58 1.49 -13.69
CA VAL A 73 11.04 0.12 -13.54
C VAL A 73 9.55 0.03 -13.88
N ALA A 74 8.93 1.15 -14.23
CA ALA A 74 7.53 1.25 -14.59
C ALA A 74 7.30 0.80 -16.04
N GLN A 75 6.13 0.21 -16.29
CA GLN A 75 5.66 -0.13 -17.62
C GLN A 75 5.29 1.13 -18.41
N SER A 76 5.40 1.06 -19.74
CA SER A 76 4.91 2.13 -20.61
C SER A 76 3.40 2.32 -20.40
N ASN A 77 2.98 3.56 -20.11
CA ASN A 77 1.60 3.90 -19.73
C ASN A 77 1.07 3.17 -18.48
N GLY A 78 1.97 2.66 -17.63
CA GLY A 78 1.62 1.98 -16.38
C GLY A 78 0.91 2.92 -15.40
N GLN A 79 -0.06 2.35 -14.66
CA GLN A 79 -0.74 3.03 -13.57
C GLN A 79 -0.65 2.19 -12.29
N TRP A 80 -0.30 2.86 -11.20
CA TRP A 80 -0.28 2.28 -9.86
C TRP A 80 -1.66 2.35 -9.23
N ILE A 81 -2.32 1.19 -9.10
CA ILE A 81 -3.68 1.05 -8.58
C ILE A 81 -3.65 0.33 -7.23
N LEU A 82 -4.43 0.80 -6.26
CA LEU A 82 -4.50 0.22 -4.92
C LEU A 82 -5.00 -1.23 -5.00
N CYS A 83 -4.24 -2.17 -4.43
CA CYS A 83 -4.77 -3.51 -4.11
C CYS A 83 -5.13 -3.62 -2.62
N TRP A 84 -4.31 -3.06 -1.72
CA TRP A 84 -4.55 -3.15 -0.28
C TRP A 84 -4.26 -1.84 0.46
N ARG A 85 -5.13 -1.44 1.38
CA ARG A 85 -4.90 -0.40 2.38
C ARG A 85 -5.33 -0.97 3.73
N ALA A 86 -4.44 -0.95 4.71
CA ALA A 86 -4.68 -1.63 5.98
C ALA A 86 -5.87 -1.05 6.76
N SER A 87 -6.00 0.28 6.80
CA SER A 87 -7.15 0.94 7.44
C SER A 87 -8.51 0.71 6.76
N LEU A 88 -8.52 0.45 5.46
CA LEU A 88 -9.74 0.30 4.65
C LEU A 88 -10.17 -1.17 4.52
N HIS A 89 -9.22 -2.06 4.27
CA HIS A 89 -9.49 -3.47 4.01
C HIS A 89 -9.24 -4.36 5.23
N GLY A 90 -8.56 -3.85 6.26
CA GLY A 90 -8.17 -4.59 7.45
C GLY A 90 -6.68 -4.96 7.46
N TRP A 91 -6.16 -5.12 8.68
CA TRP A 91 -4.73 -5.26 8.99
C TRP A 91 -4.21 -6.70 8.96
N ALA A 92 -5.06 -7.68 8.66
CA ALA A 92 -4.65 -9.07 8.58
C ALA A 92 -3.79 -9.30 7.32
N SER A 93 -2.69 -10.03 7.47
CA SER A 93 -1.81 -10.41 6.37
C SER A 93 -2.55 -11.24 5.32
N SER A 94 -3.50 -12.08 5.74
CA SER A 94 -4.38 -12.82 4.83
C SER A 94 -5.21 -11.90 3.94
N THR A 95 -5.63 -10.74 4.45
CA THR A 95 -6.35 -9.75 3.63
C THR A 95 -5.42 -9.15 2.58
N PHE A 96 -4.20 -8.74 2.95
CA PHE A 96 -3.19 -8.28 1.99
C PHE A 96 -3.00 -9.29 0.85
N HIS A 97 -2.76 -10.55 1.20
CA HIS A 97 -2.54 -11.60 0.22
C HIS A 97 -3.75 -11.87 -0.67
N SER A 98 -4.97 -11.93 -0.10
CA SER A 98 -6.19 -12.12 -0.88
C SER A 98 -6.43 -11.02 -1.92
N LEU A 99 -5.85 -9.84 -1.71
CA LEU A 99 -6.05 -8.66 -2.54
C LEU A 99 -4.90 -8.39 -3.51
N CYS A 100 -3.66 -8.66 -3.12
CA CYS A 100 -2.46 -8.26 -3.85
C CYS A 100 -1.71 -9.42 -4.50
N ASN A 101 -1.99 -10.67 -4.15
CA ASN A 101 -1.33 -11.82 -4.79
C ASN A 101 -1.59 -11.84 -6.30
N ASN A 102 -0.57 -12.25 -7.06
CA ASN A 102 -0.59 -12.36 -8.53
C ASN A 102 -0.83 -11.04 -9.29
N LYS A 103 -0.71 -9.87 -8.65
CA LYS A 103 -0.90 -8.56 -9.29
C LYS A 103 0.37 -7.78 -9.64
N GLY A 104 1.55 -8.30 -9.26
CA GLY A 104 2.81 -7.54 -9.37
C GLY A 104 3.14 -7.08 -10.80
N PRO A 105 3.96 -6.02 -10.97
CA PRO A 105 4.77 -5.33 -9.97
C PRO A 105 3.98 -4.58 -8.88
N THR A 106 4.56 -4.38 -7.71
CA THR A 106 3.92 -3.64 -6.61
C THR A 106 4.84 -2.62 -5.94
N VAL A 107 4.25 -1.56 -5.40
CA VAL A 107 4.88 -0.63 -4.47
C VAL A 107 4.08 -0.62 -3.16
N SER A 108 4.76 -0.84 -2.04
CA SER A 108 4.17 -0.76 -0.71
C SER A 108 4.68 0.49 0.01
N LEU A 109 3.76 1.31 0.49
CA LEU A 109 3.97 2.51 1.31
C LEU A 109 3.61 2.21 2.76
N ILE A 110 4.47 2.61 3.67
CA ILE A 110 4.29 2.45 5.11
C ILE A 110 4.50 3.81 5.77
N ARG A 111 3.60 4.14 6.69
CA ARG A 111 3.77 5.23 7.63
C ARG A 111 3.80 4.66 9.04
N ASP A 112 4.80 4.99 9.84
CA ASP A 112 4.87 4.55 11.24
C ASP A 112 4.13 5.51 12.19
N THR A 113 4.06 5.19 13.47
CA THR A 113 3.44 6.06 14.50
C THR A 113 4.26 7.33 14.80
N LYS A 114 5.52 7.40 14.35
CA LYS A 114 6.39 8.59 14.42
C LYS A 114 6.30 9.45 13.15
N ASN A 115 5.40 9.10 12.23
CA ASN A 115 5.22 9.75 10.93
C ASN A 115 6.45 9.69 10.01
N ASN A 116 7.31 8.68 10.16
CA ASN A 116 8.26 8.30 9.12
C ASN A 116 7.50 7.65 7.95
N VAL A 117 7.99 7.85 6.73
CA VAL A 117 7.36 7.36 5.51
C VAL A 117 8.41 6.63 4.67
N PHE A 118 8.17 5.35 4.42
CA PHE A 118 9.12 4.46 3.77
C PHE A 118 8.36 3.32 3.08
N GLY A 119 9.08 2.45 2.39
CA GLY A 119 8.45 1.38 1.65
C GLY A 119 9.39 0.54 0.82
N GLY A 120 8.78 -0.26 -0.04
CA GLY A 120 9.51 -1.11 -0.97
C GLY A 120 8.77 -1.30 -2.28
N TYR A 121 9.55 -1.39 -3.35
CA TYR A 121 9.10 -1.83 -4.67
C TYR A 121 9.50 -3.29 -4.87
N ALA A 122 8.59 -4.06 -5.47
CA ALA A 122 8.80 -5.43 -5.91
C ALA A 122 8.37 -5.56 -7.38
N SER A 123 9.27 -6.02 -8.25
CA SER A 123 8.94 -6.38 -9.64
C SER A 123 8.18 -7.70 -9.73
N LYS A 124 8.34 -8.60 -8.75
CA LYS A 124 7.65 -9.90 -8.71
C LYS A 124 6.33 -9.83 -7.95
N SER A 125 5.38 -10.65 -8.40
CA SER A 125 4.12 -10.88 -7.69
C SER A 125 4.32 -11.63 -6.38
N TRP A 126 3.52 -11.27 -5.37
CA TRP A 126 3.30 -12.04 -4.14
C TRP A 126 2.51 -13.32 -4.45
N ARG A 127 2.89 -14.47 -3.87
CA ARG A 127 2.31 -15.80 -4.20
C ARG A 127 2.23 -16.80 -3.03
N GLU A 128 2.41 -16.41 -1.77
CA GLU A 128 2.26 -17.33 -0.61
C GLU A 128 3.21 -18.53 -0.61
N SER A 129 4.48 -18.29 -0.88
CA SER A 129 5.36 -19.33 -1.42
C SER A 129 6.81 -19.28 -0.92
N GLY A 130 7.09 -18.38 0.02
CA GLY A 130 8.35 -18.26 0.73
C GLY A 130 9.23 -17.15 0.18
N THR A 131 10.47 -17.47 -0.17
CA THR A 131 11.47 -16.49 -0.64
C THR A 131 11.41 -16.30 -2.15
N ARG A 132 11.70 -15.08 -2.62
CA ARG A 132 11.71 -14.72 -4.05
C ARG A 132 12.97 -13.96 -4.43
N TYR A 133 13.46 -14.24 -5.63
CA TYR A 133 14.57 -13.53 -6.26
C TYR A 133 14.02 -12.39 -7.12
N ASP A 134 14.41 -11.16 -6.79
CA ASP A 134 14.00 -9.94 -7.48
C ASP A 134 15.09 -8.86 -7.34
N VAL A 135 16.01 -8.79 -8.30
CA VAL A 135 17.10 -7.80 -8.31
C VAL A 135 16.62 -6.37 -8.60
N SER A 136 15.42 -6.23 -9.17
CA SER A 136 14.82 -4.93 -9.45
C SER A 136 14.09 -4.38 -8.23
N ALA A 137 13.83 -5.21 -7.21
CA ALA A 137 13.28 -4.75 -5.94
C ALA A 137 14.22 -3.74 -5.27
N PHE A 138 13.64 -2.78 -4.57
CA PHE A 138 14.39 -1.82 -3.76
C PHE A 138 13.54 -1.35 -2.59
N LEU A 139 14.19 -0.95 -1.51
CA LEU A 139 13.56 -0.21 -0.43
C LEU A 139 13.71 1.29 -0.67
N PHE A 140 12.90 2.09 0.01
CA PHE A 140 13.03 3.54 -0.02
C PHE A 140 12.56 4.17 1.28
N SER A 141 13.05 5.38 1.56
CA SER A 141 12.59 6.26 2.61
C SER A 141 12.29 7.63 2.02
N LEU A 142 11.08 8.12 2.22
CA LEU A 142 10.64 9.48 1.86
C LEU A 142 10.75 10.43 3.05
N LYS A 143 10.59 9.91 4.27
CA LYS A 143 10.82 10.60 5.53
C LYS A 143 11.36 9.61 6.56
N ASN A 144 12.40 10.01 7.27
CA ASN A 144 13.07 9.25 8.30
C ASN A 144 13.59 10.21 9.39
N PRO A 145 14.09 9.68 10.53
CA PRO A 145 14.60 10.50 11.63
C PRO A 145 15.77 11.42 11.25
N THR A 146 16.54 11.09 10.20
CA THR A 146 17.66 11.92 9.73
C THR A 146 17.24 12.97 8.69
N ASN A 147 15.95 13.04 8.33
CA ASN A 147 15.41 13.90 7.28
C ASN A 147 16.15 13.78 5.93
N ASP A 148 16.62 12.58 5.58
CA ASP A 148 17.40 12.32 4.38
C ASP A 148 16.70 11.29 3.48
N PRO A 149 15.84 11.70 2.53
CA PRO A 149 15.15 10.76 1.65
C PRO A 149 16.13 9.95 0.78
N ARG A 150 15.98 8.62 0.76
CA ARG A 150 16.90 7.71 0.05
C ARG A 150 16.19 6.55 -0.63
N LYS A 151 16.68 6.19 -1.82
CA LYS A 151 16.48 4.86 -2.42
C LYS A 151 17.55 3.92 -1.90
N LEU A 152 17.14 2.71 -1.53
CA LEU A 152 17.99 1.68 -0.94
C LEU A 152 18.01 0.46 -1.89
N PRO A 153 18.93 0.40 -2.85
CA PRO A 153 18.98 -0.66 -3.85
C PRO A 153 19.31 -2.03 -3.26
N HIS A 154 18.95 -3.08 -4.01
CA HIS A 154 19.37 -4.43 -3.75
C HIS A 154 20.91 -4.56 -3.89
N MET A 155 21.56 -5.24 -2.95
CA MET A 155 23.02 -5.39 -2.96
C MET A 155 23.49 -6.48 -3.93
N ALA A 156 24.63 -6.25 -4.58
CA ALA A 156 25.25 -7.24 -5.46
C ALA A 156 25.58 -8.56 -4.72
N GLY A 157 25.35 -9.70 -5.37
CA GLY A 157 25.62 -11.02 -4.82
C GLY A 157 24.61 -11.53 -3.79
N LYS A 158 23.54 -10.79 -3.50
CA LYS A 158 22.43 -11.28 -2.67
C LYS A 158 21.40 -12.02 -3.53
N SER A 159 20.82 -13.09 -2.98
CA SER A 159 19.88 -13.94 -3.72
C SER A 159 18.44 -13.49 -3.48
N TYR A 160 17.88 -13.71 -2.29
CA TYR A 160 16.44 -13.52 -2.09
C TYR A 160 16.12 -12.11 -1.57
N SER A 161 15.27 -11.39 -2.28
CA SER A 161 14.95 -9.99 -2.00
C SER A 161 13.51 -9.76 -1.53
N MET A 162 12.66 -10.79 -1.58
CA MET A 162 11.31 -10.70 -0.98
C MET A 162 10.98 -11.97 -0.21
N ARG A 163 10.05 -11.82 0.74
CA ARG A 163 9.34 -12.94 1.34
C ARG A 163 7.84 -12.73 1.26
N ASP A 164 7.14 -13.79 0.94
CA ASP A 164 5.71 -13.74 0.69
C ASP A 164 4.93 -14.85 1.41
N TYR A 165 5.36 -15.29 2.60
CA TYR A 165 4.60 -16.27 3.39
C TYR A 165 3.19 -15.76 3.77
N ALA A 166 2.17 -16.62 3.73
CA ALA A 166 0.77 -16.24 3.95
C ALA A 166 0.45 -15.51 5.27
N HIS A 167 1.30 -15.64 6.28
CA HIS A 167 1.14 -15.02 7.60
C HIS A 167 1.89 -13.68 7.77
N VAL A 168 2.44 -13.12 6.69
CA VAL A 168 3.21 -11.86 6.71
C VAL A 168 2.59 -10.82 5.79
N GLY A 169 2.72 -9.53 6.13
CA GLY A 169 2.41 -8.45 5.20
C GLY A 169 3.52 -8.29 4.14
N PRO A 170 3.62 -7.13 3.48
CA PRO A 170 4.75 -6.81 2.64
C PRO A 170 6.08 -7.06 3.38
N CYS A 171 6.94 -7.90 2.82
CA CYS A 171 8.23 -8.24 3.41
C CYS A 171 9.34 -8.29 2.36
N PHE A 172 10.42 -7.57 2.65
CA PHE A 172 11.55 -7.37 1.77
C PHE A 172 12.83 -7.87 2.46
N GLY A 173 13.63 -8.59 1.68
CA GLY A 173 14.94 -9.10 2.04
C GLY A 173 14.92 -10.46 2.73
N GLN A 174 15.88 -11.31 2.37
CA GLN A 174 16.12 -12.60 3.03
C GLN A 174 16.47 -12.43 4.51
N GLY A 175 17.27 -11.41 4.83
CA GLY A 175 17.62 -11.05 6.20
C GLY A 175 16.52 -10.32 6.97
N ILE A 176 15.37 -10.15 6.33
CA ILE A 176 14.21 -9.42 6.83
C ILE A 176 14.52 -7.92 6.99
N ASP A 177 15.03 -7.32 5.92
CA ASP A 177 15.43 -5.91 5.90
C ASP A 177 14.23 -4.99 6.22
N LEU A 178 13.03 -5.32 5.75
CA LEU A 178 11.77 -4.69 6.13
C LEU A 178 10.65 -5.74 6.25
N TYR A 179 9.93 -5.71 7.37
CA TYR A 179 8.84 -6.65 7.65
C TYR A 179 7.64 -5.97 8.30
N ILE A 180 6.46 -6.26 7.75
CA ILE A 180 5.17 -5.87 8.31
C ILE A 180 4.48 -7.10 8.91
N ALA A 181 4.27 -7.05 10.23
CA ALA A 181 3.63 -8.12 10.98
C ALA A 181 2.14 -8.28 10.64
N ASN A 182 1.59 -9.45 10.94
CA ASN A 182 0.14 -9.63 10.92
C ASN A 182 -0.53 -8.76 12.00
N ASN A 183 -1.61 -8.06 11.64
CA ASN A 183 -2.30 -7.12 12.54
C ASN A 183 -1.35 -6.07 13.15
N ALA A 184 -0.40 -5.58 12.35
CA ALA A 184 0.72 -4.74 12.81
C ALA A 184 0.32 -3.44 13.53
N ASN A 185 -0.91 -2.95 13.39
CA ASN A 185 -1.39 -1.78 14.13
C ASN A 185 -1.64 -2.03 15.62
N LYS A 186 -1.66 -3.30 16.05
CA LYS A 186 -1.93 -3.71 17.43
C LYS A 186 -0.68 -4.24 18.16
N ASN A 187 0.49 -4.19 17.52
CA ASN A 187 1.75 -4.70 18.07
C ASN A 187 2.94 -3.87 17.56
N SER A 188 4.15 -4.25 18.00
CA SER A 188 5.43 -3.70 17.57
C SER A 188 6.34 -4.80 17.01
N ASP A 189 5.74 -5.79 16.34
CA ASP A 189 6.44 -6.92 15.75
C ASP A 189 6.88 -6.65 14.31
N SER A 190 6.52 -5.50 13.73
CA SER A 190 7.13 -5.02 12.49
C SER A 190 8.55 -4.55 12.77
N PHE A 191 9.47 -4.76 11.83
CA PHE A 191 10.86 -4.38 12.05
C PHE A 191 11.60 -4.00 10.76
N GLU A 192 12.64 -3.19 10.94
CA GLU A 192 13.67 -2.90 9.96
C GLU A 192 15.01 -3.50 10.42
N LYS A 193 15.72 -4.12 9.49
CA LYS A 193 17.08 -4.66 9.73
C LYS A 193 17.89 -4.59 8.44
N LEU A 194 18.11 -3.36 7.97
CA LEU A 194 18.79 -3.08 6.71
C LEU A 194 20.24 -3.61 6.68
N GLY A 195 20.82 -3.69 5.49
CA GLY A 195 22.20 -4.11 5.28
C GLY A 195 22.38 -5.62 5.19
N SER A 196 21.29 -6.39 5.06
CA SER A 196 21.37 -7.83 4.77
C SER A 196 21.16 -8.12 3.28
N THR A 197 20.12 -7.54 2.70
CA THR A 197 19.75 -7.68 1.28
C THR A 197 19.81 -6.35 0.55
N TYR A 198 19.36 -5.29 1.21
CA TYR A 198 19.35 -3.92 0.67
C TYR A 198 20.41 -3.08 1.37
N THR A 199 20.90 -2.06 0.68
CA THR A 199 21.90 -1.14 1.23
C THR A 199 21.39 -0.45 2.50
N VAL A 200 22.28 -0.23 3.44
CA VAL A 200 22.06 0.61 4.63
C VAL A 200 22.93 1.87 4.50
N PRO A 201 22.38 3.10 4.67
CA PRO A 201 23.13 4.33 4.42
C PRO A 201 24.41 4.49 5.26
N SER A 202 24.42 4.03 6.51
CA SER A 202 25.59 4.11 7.37
C SER A 202 26.69 3.09 7.04
N GLY A 203 26.43 2.15 6.14
CA GLY A 203 27.31 1.01 5.86
C GLY A 203 27.37 -0.05 6.97
N ARG A 204 26.72 0.18 8.12
CA ARG A 204 26.68 -0.77 9.25
C ARG A 204 25.39 -1.58 9.21
N ALA A 205 25.50 -2.88 8.95
CA ALA A 205 24.34 -3.77 8.93
C ALA A 205 23.55 -3.73 10.25
N GLY A 206 22.23 -3.66 10.15
CA GLY A 206 21.30 -3.57 11.28
C GLY A 206 21.15 -2.18 11.90
N ASP A 207 21.87 -1.17 11.40
CA ASP A 207 21.70 0.21 11.84
C ASP A 207 20.34 0.77 11.36
N PRO A 208 19.42 1.16 12.28
CA PRO A 208 18.09 1.62 11.91
C PRO A 208 18.15 2.94 11.13
N PHE A 209 17.37 3.03 10.05
CA PHE A 209 17.34 4.23 9.20
C PHE A 209 15.92 4.66 8.85
N LEU A 210 15.02 3.72 8.55
CA LEU A 210 13.64 4.02 8.13
C LEU A 210 12.82 4.61 9.27
N THR A 211 12.99 4.07 10.48
CA THR A 211 12.17 4.39 11.67
C THR A 211 12.98 4.90 12.85
N GLY A 212 14.30 4.68 12.82
CA GLY A 212 15.23 4.99 13.91
C GLY A 212 15.21 3.97 15.04
N ALA A 213 14.57 2.82 14.85
CA ALA A 213 14.58 1.70 15.78
C ALA A 213 14.45 0.38 15.01
N THR A 214 14.94 -0.73 15.56
CA THR A 214 14.77 -2.04 14.90
C THR A 214 13.31 -2.42 14.79
N ARG A 215 12.49 -2.18 15.81
CA ARG A 215 11.06 -2.52 15.84
C ARG A 215 10.19 -1.27 15.77
N PHE A 216 9.04 -1.37 15.11
CA PHE A 216 8.10 -0.26 14.97
C PHE A 216 6.65 -0.73 14.85
N THR A 217 5.73 0.22 15.02
CA THR A 217 4.29 0.04 14.77
C THR A 217 3.90 0.91 13.57
N PRO A 218 3.41 0.33 12.47
CA PRO A 218 2.82 1.10 11.38
C PRO A 218 1.51 1.77 11.83
N SER A 219 1.32 3.03 11.44
CA SER A 219 0.04 3.75 11.54
C SER A 219 -0.80 3.63 10.27
N GLU A 220 -0.19 3.33 9.12
CA GLU A 220 -0.87 2.97 7.87
C GLU A 220 0.04 2.15 6.95
N VAL A 221 -0.56 1.27 6.14
CA VAL A 221 0.11 0.57 5.05
C VAL A 221 -0.78 0.57 3.80
N GLU A 222 -0.22 0.95 2.66
CA GLU A 222 -0.86 0.86 1.35
C GLU A 222 0.02 0.07 0.37
N THR A 223 -0.55 -0.85 -0.38
CA THR A 223 0.13 -1.51 -1.50
C THR A 223 -0.63 -1.24 -2.79
N PHE A 224 0.09 -0.73 -3.78
CA PHE A 224 -0.38 -0.49 -5.13
C PHE A 224 0.29 -1.48 -6.06
N TYR A 225 -0.44 -1.96 -7.06
CA TYR A 225 0.10 -2.77 -8.14
C TYR A 225 0.08 -1.99 -9.44
N GLU A 226 1.00 -2.30 -10.34
CA GLU A 226 1.04 -1.68 -11.66
C GLU A 226 0.16 -2.45 -12.64
N THR A 227 -0.63 -1.72 -13.42
CA THR A 227 -1.34 -2.26 -14.57
C THR A 227 -1.29 -1.26 -15.71
N THR A 228 -1.32 -1.76 -16.94
CA THR A 228 -1.65 -0.93 -18.09
C THR A 228 -3.18 -0.88 -18.24
N PRO A 229 -3.76 0.25 -18.67
CA PRO A 229 -5.17 0.36 -19.06
C PRO A 229 -5.58 -0.61 -20.17
#